data_AF-A0A6G6Y5T7-F1
#
_entry.id   AF-A0A6G6Y5T7-F1
#
_cell.length_a   1.000
_cell.length_b   1.000
_cell.length_c   1.000
_cell.angle_alpha   90.00
_cell.angle_beta   90.00
_cell.angle_gamma   90.00
#
_symmetry.space_group_name_H-M   'P 1'
#
loop_
_entity.id
_entity.type
_entity.pdbx_description
1 polymer ?
#
loop_
_entity_poly.entity_id
_entity_poly.type
_entity_poly.pdbx_seq_one_letter_code
_entity_poly.pdbx_strand_id
1 'polypeptide(L)'
;MTPGTNDIGDWPALRATAERIRDDRARSDPAAVEAGRMTKEAARARVRVADALATLWQCVAEHRDIPELAACDAEIRADLATARAAAERVSAARPDHVPLALHAARIATLAHYHAPYRAGAHIALIRFLHACNQQARVDREPRRAAA
;
A
#
# COMPACT_ATOMS: atom_id res chain seq x y z
N MET A 1 5.09 15.39 -7.79
CA MET A 1 5.24 14.27 -8.75
C MET A 1 3.95 13.46 -8.72
N THR A 2 3.09 13.67 -9.72
CA THR A 2 1.86 12.89 -9.96
C THR A 2 2.26 11.44 -10.26
N PRO A 3 1.59 10.41 -9.70
CA PRO A 3 1.89 9.03 -10.08
C PRO A 3 1.83 8.88 -11.60
N GLY A 4 2.75 8.09 -12.17
CA GLY A 4 2.65 7.71 -13.58
C GLY A 4 1.28 7.09 -13.81
N THR A 5 0.51 7.63 -14.75
CA THR A 5 -0.88 7.24 -15.05
C THR A 5 -1.08 5.76 -15.37
N ASN A 6 0.00 5.00 -15.55
CA ASN A 6 -0.01 3.61 -16.01
C ASN A 6 -0.35 2.58 -14.92
N ASP A 7 -0.23 2.92 -13.62
CA ASP A 7 -0.53 1.97 -12.52
C ASP A 7 -1.89 2.24 -11.84
N ILE A 8 -2.63 3.27 -12.27
CA ILE A 8 -3.95 3.60 -11.72
C ILE A 8 -4.94 2.51 -12.16
N GLY A 9 -5.50 1.79 -11.18
CA GLY A 9 -6.44 0.70 -11.44
C GLY A 9 -5.82 -0.68 -11.65
N ASP A 10 -4.48 -0.82 -11.66
CA ASP A 10 -3.80 -2.12 -11.67
C ASP A 10 -3.71 -2.68 -10.23
N TRP A 11 -4.85 -3.16 -9.73
CA TRP A 11 -4.95 -3.71 -8.37
C TRP A 11 -4.00 -4.88 -8.11
N PRO A 12 -3.82 -5.84 -9.04
CA PRO A 12 -2.86 -6.92 -8.86
C PRO A 12 -1.40 -6.43 -8.71
N ALA A 13 -0.95 -5.47 -9.51
CA ALA A 13 0.42 -4.95 -9.40
C ALA A 13 0.64 -4.15 -8.11
N LEU A 14 -0.37 -3.39 -7.66
CA LEU A 14 -0.32 -2.67 -6.39
C LEU A 14 -0.31 -3.62 -5.19
N ARG A 15 -1.10 -4.69 -5.23
CA ARG A 15 -1.04 -5.79 -4.26
C ARG A 15 0.35 -6.42 -4.21
N ALA A 16 0.90 -6.84 -5.35
CA ALA A 16 2.23 -7.44 -5.40
C ALA A 16 3.32 -6.49 -4.86
N THR A 17 3.15 -5.17 -5.06
CA THR A 17 4.05 -4.17 -4.51
C THR A 17 3.93 -4.06 -2.99
N ALA A 18 2.71 -4.10 -2.44
CA ALA A 18 2.48 -4.12 -0.99
C ALA A 18 3.07 -5.37 -0.33
N GLU A 19 2.87 -6.54 -0.93
CA GLU A 19 3.47 -7.82 -0.49
C GLU A 19 4.99 -7.75 -0.53
N ARG A 20 5.57 -7.19 -1.59
CA ARG A 20 7.02 -6.99 -1.70
C ARG A 20 7.56 -6.07 -0.60
N ILE A 21 6.87 -4.99 -0.24
CA ILE A 21 7.29 -4.10 0.87
C ILE A 21 7.37 -4.89 2.18
N ARG A 22 6.38 -5.74 2.45
CA ARG A 22 6.36 -6.63 3.62
C ARG A 22 7.54 -7.60 3.59
N ASP A 23 7.73 -8.30 2.49
CA ASP A 23 8.76 -9.34 2.37
C ASP A 23 10.18 -8.74 2.42
N ASP A 24 10.37 -7.56 1.83
CA ASP A 24 11.64 -6.83 1.89
C ASP A 24 11.99 -6.43 3.33
N ARG A 25 11.01 -5.99 4.14
CA ARG A 25 11.23 -5.66 5.55
C ARG A 25 11.49 -6.89 6.40
N ALA A 26 10.70 -7.95 6.24
CA ALA A 26 10.90 -9.20 6.95
C ALA A 26 12.33 -9.74 6.71
N ARG A 27 12.87 -9.53 5.51
CA ARG A 27 14.23 -9.90 5.13
C ARG A 27 15.30 -8.92 5.64
N SER A 28 15.10 -7.61 5.52
CA SER A 28 16.15 -6.60 5.78
C SER A 28 16.22 -6.09 7.21
N ASP A 29 15.08 -6.03 7.91
CA ASP A 29 14.99 -5.37 9.20
C ASP A 29 15.75 -6.13 10.32
N PRO A 30 15.77 -7.48 10.35
CA PRO A 30 16.62 -8.21 11.31
C PRO A 30 18.10 -7.83 11.21
N ALA A 31 18.65 -7.77 10.00
CA ALA A 31 20.04 -7.37 9.77
C ALA A 31 20.29 -5.90 10.13
N ALA A 32 19.30 -5.02 9.98
CA ALA A 32 19.40 -3.64 10.41
C ALA A 32 19.43 -3.51 11.95
N VAL A 33 18.67 -4.36 12.65
CA VAL A 33 18.67 -4.45 14.12
C VAL A 33 20.01 -4.98 14.64
N GLU A 34 20.52 -6.06 14.05
CA GLU A 34 21.83 -6.64 14.42
C GLU A 34 22.97 -5.64 14.21
N ALA A 35 22.91 -4.84 13.15
CA ALA A 35 23.86 -3.78 12.87
C ALA A 35 23.67 -2.51 13.73
N GLY A 36 22.72 -2.48 14.68
CA GLY A 36 22.45 -1.33 15.53
C GLY A 36 21.86 -0.11 14.81
N ARG A 37 21.41 -0.27 13.56
CA ARG A 37 20.82 0.81 12.74
C ARG A 37 19.32 1.01 12.99
N MET A 38 18.69 0.09 13.72
CA MET A 38 17.26 0.08 14.02
C MET A 38 17.01 -0.61 15.36
N THR A 39 16.02 -0.16 16.13
CA THR A 39 15.60 -0.87 17.36
C THR A 39 14.70 -2.06 17.01
N LYS A 40 14.61 -3.05 17.91
CA LYS A 40 13.71 -4.21 17.74
C LYS A 40 12.25 -3.77 17.66
N GLU A 41 11.89 -2.75 18.42
CA GLU A 41 10.54 -2.17 18.47
C GLU A 41 10.18 -1.50 17.15
N ALA A 42 11.12 -0.75 16.56
CA ALA A 42 10.92 -0.11 15.25
C ALA A 42 10.76 -1.16 14.13
N ALA A 43 11.57 -2.22 14.14
CA ALA A 43 11.43 -3.33 13.19
C ALA A 43 10.06 -4.01 13.31
N ARG A 44 9.62 -4.33 14.53
CA ARG A 44 8.29 -4.92 14.78
C ARG A 44 7.16 -4.02 14.31
N ALA A 45 7.24 -2.71 14.57
CA ALA A 45 6.25 -1.75 14.11
C ALA A 45 6.18 -1.69 12.57
N ARG A 46 7.33 -1.68 11.88
CA ARG A 46 7.37 -1.68 10.41
C ARG A 46 6.81 -2.95 9.78
N VAL A 47 7.04 -4.11 10.40
CA VAL A 47 6.45 -5.38 9.97
C VAL A 47 4.93 -5.35 10.14
N ARG A 48 4.42 -4.98 11.32
CA ARG A 48 2.97 -4.85 11.57
C ARG A 48 2.27 -3.95 10.55
N VAL A 49 2.87 -2.80 10.23
CA VAL A 49 2.30 -1.86 9.25
C VAL A 49 2.37 -2.45 7.83
N ALA A 50 3.45 -3.14 7.47
CA ALA A 50 3.57 -3.77 6.16
C ALA A 50 2.57 -4.92 5.98
N ASP A 51 2.36 -5.72 7.02
CA ASP A 51 1.35 -6.79 7.02
C ASP A 51 -0.04 -6.22 6.82
N ALA A 52 -0.41 -5.17 7.56
CA ALA A 52 -1.70 -4.49 7.40
C ALA A 52 -1.88 -3.94 5.99
N LEU A 53 -0.85 -3.31 5.41
CA LEU A 53 -0.86 -2.82 4.04
C LEU A 53 -1.08 -3.95 3.03
N ALA A 54 -0.35 -5.07 3.17
CA ALA A 54 -0.47 -6.22 2.28
C ALA A 54 -1.87 -6.86 2.38
N THR A 55 -2.40 -7.06 3.59
CA THR A 55 -3.76 -7.58 3.81
C THR A 55 -4.82 -6.67 3.20
N LEU A 56 -4.70 -5.35 3.38
CA LEU A 56 -5.63 -4.39 2.79
C LEU A 56 -5.67 -4.54 1.26
N TRP A 57 -4.50 -4.56 0.62
CA TRP A 57 -4.42 -4.65 -0.84
C TRP A 57 -4.82 -6.01 -1.38
N GLN A 58 -4.62 -7.09 -0.61
CA GLN A 58 -5.18 -8.39 -0.93
C GLN A 58 -6.71 -8.33 -0.99
N CYS A 59 -7.36 -7.77 0.03
CA CYS A 59 -8.82 -7.64 0.05
C CYS A 59 -9.35 -6.75 -1.08
N VAL A 60 -8.65 -5.65 -1.38
CA VAL A 60 -9.00 -4.75 -2.51
C VAL A 60 -8.94 -5.50 -3.84
N ALA A 61 -7.83 -6.18 -4.12
CA ALA A 61 -7.62 -6.90 -5.38
C ALA A 61 -8.61 -8.07 -5.56
N GLU A 62 -8.99 -8.72 -4.47
CA GLU A 62 -9.91 -9.86 -4.47
C GLU A 62 -11.39 -9.45 -4.24
N HIS A 63 -11.66 -8.14 -4.13
CA HIS A 63 -12.98 -7.59 -3.84
C HIS A 63 -13.65 -8.19 -2.59
N ARG A 64 -12.86 -8.48 -1.55
CA ARG A 64 -13.35 -8.98 -0.26
C ARG A 64 -13.50 -7.86 0.76
N ASP A 65 -14.21 -8.12 1.84
CA ASP A 65 -14.24 -7.20 2.99
C ASP A 65 -12.85 -7.06 3.61
N ILE A 66 -12.54 -5.84 4.04
CA ILE A 66 -11.28 -5.54 4.72
C ILE A 66 -11.48 -5.85 6.21
N PRO A 67 -10.72 -6.78 6.80
CA PRO A 67 -10.82 -7.08 8.23
C PRO A 67 -10.31 -5.90 9.08
N GLU A 68 -10.50 -5.99 10.39
CA GLU A 68 -9.81 -5.09 11.31
C GLU A 68 -8.29 -5.26 11.15
N LEU A 69 -7.59 -4.15 10.93
CA LEU A 69 -6.16 -4.15 10.69
C LEU A 69 -5.42 -3.70 11.94
N ALA A 70 -4.29 -4.34 12.23
CA ALA A 70 -3.44 -3.98 13.36
C ALA A 70 -2.77 -2.61 13.22
N ALA A 71 -2.86 -1.94 12.06
CA ALA A 71 -2.33 -0.60 11.82
C ALA A 71 -3.40 0.32 11.24
N CYS A 72 -3.40 1.58 11.68
CA CYS A 72 -4.31 2.60 11.17
C CYS A 72 -3.78 3.28 9.89
N ASP A 73 -4.67 3.97 9.16
CA ASP A 73 -4.30 4.62 7.89
C ASP A 73 -3.19 5.68 8.07
N ALA A 74 -3.09 6.32 9.24
CA ALA A 74 -2.01 7.29 9.50
C ALA A 74 -0.63 6.61 9.59
N GLU A 75 -0.57 5.43 10.22
CA GLU A 75 0.66 4.63 10.31
C GLU A 75 1.08 4.13 8.93
N ILE A 76 0.12 3.62 8.14
CA ILE A 76 0.38 3.16 6.77
C ILE A 76 0.86 4.32 5.89
N ARG A 77 0.27 5.52 6.00
CA ARG A 77 0.73 6.71 5.28
C ARG A 77 2.16 7.11 5.63
N ALA A 78 2.49 7.19 6.91
CA ALA A 78 3.82 7.59 7.37
C ALA A 78 4.89 6.59 6.88
N ASP A 79 4.53 5.31 6.92
CA ASP A 79 5.40 4.23 6.49
C ASP A 79 5.60 4.21 4.96
N LEU A 80 4.55 4.39 4.17
CA LEU A 80 4.62 4.54 2.72
C LEU A 80 5.42 5.78 2.31
N ALA A 81 5.34 6.89 3.04
CA ALA A 81 6.15 8.07 2.78
C ALA A 81 7.66 7.76 2.91
N THR A 82 8.04 7.00 3.93
CA THR A 82 9.42 6.54 4.12
C THR A 82 9.86 5.58 3.01
N ALA A 83 9.02 4.60 2.67
CA ALA A 83 9.30 3.63 1.60
C ALA A 83 9.46 4.32 0.25
N ARG A 84 8.59 5.29 -0.05
CA ARG A 84 8.64 6.10 -1.27
C ARG A 84 9.95 6.88 -1.36
N ALA A 85 10.33 7.61 -0.32
CA ALA A 85 11.57 8.38 -0.31
C ALA A 85 12.81 7.50 -0.51
N ALA A 86 12.82 6.28 0.07
CA ALA A 86 13.88 5.32 -0.15
C ALA A 86 13.91 4.80 -1.60
N ALA A 87 12.75 4.43 -2.16
CA ALA A 87 12.65 3.93 -3.53
C ALA A 87 13.02 4.99 -4.57
N GLU A 88 12.58 6.24 -4.39
CA GLU A 88 12.95 7.38 -5.25
C GLU A 88 14.47 7.60 -5.23
N ARG A 89 15.09 7.56 -4.04
CA ARG A 89 16.56 7.69 -3.90
C ARG A 89 17.31 6.57 -4.63
N VAL A 90 16.87 5.32 -4.46
CA VAL A 90 17.50 4.15 -5.11
C VAL A 90 17.33 4.21 -6.63
N SER A 91 16.14 4.61 -7.11
CA SER A 91 15.88 4.78 -8.54
C SER A 91 16.72 5.91 -9.12
N ALA A 92 16.87 7.04 -8.43
CA ALA A 92 17.68 8.16 -8.89
C ALA A 92 19.18 7.81 -8.98
N ALA A 93 19.66 6.93 -8.10
CA ALA A 93 21.05 6.44 -8.15
C ALA A 93 21.31 5.45 -9.32
N ARG A 94 20.26 4.95 -9.97
CA ARG A 94 20.34 3.98 -11.08
C ARG A 94 19.31 4.32 -12.17
N PRO A 95 19.46 5.46 -12.87
CA PRO A 95 18.43 5.99 -13.76
C PRO A 95 18.08 5.03 -14.91
N ASP A 96 19.04 4.23 -15.39
CA ASP A 96 18.84 3.30 -16.50
C ASP A 96 18.18 1.97 -16.06
N HIS A 97 17.99 1.77 -14.75
CA HIS A 97 17.45 0.51 -14.22
C HIS A 97 15.91 0.55 -14.17
N VAL A 98 15.28 0.32 -15.32
CA VAL A 98 13.82 0.38 -15.52
C VAL A 98 12.99 -0.34 -14.41
N PRO A 99 13.34 -1.56 -13.95
CA PRO A 99 12.58 -2.21 -12.88
C PRO A 99 12.55 -1.43 -11.55
N LEU A 100 13.58 -0.65 -11.21
CA LEU A 100 13.62 0.17 -10.00
C LEU A 100 12.73 1.40 -10.15
N ALA A 101 12.73 2.02 -11.33
CA ALA A 101 11.85 3.14 -11.64
C ALA A 101 10.37 2.73 -11.58
N LEU A 102 10.01 1.57 -12.14
CA LEU A 102 8.66 1.02 -12.05
C LEU A 102 8.27 0.69 -10.61
N HIS A 103 9.18 0.12 -9.82
CA HIS A 103 8.90 -0.15 -8.41
C HIS A 103 8.68 1.14 -7.60
N ALA A 104 9.49 2.17 -7.82
CA ALA A 104 9.32 3.48 -7.19
C ALA A 104 7.98 4.14 -7.60
N ALA A 105 7.60 4.06 -8.88
CA ALA A 105 6.31 4.54 -9.37
C ALA A 105 5.13 3.84 -8.67
N ARG A 106 5.19 2.51 -8.53
CA ARG A 106 4.15 1.73 -7.84
C ARG A 106 4.04 2.09 -6.35
N ILE A 107 5.16 2.31 -5.66
CA ILE A 107 5.13 2.79 -4.27
C ILE A 107 4.52 4.19 -4.19
N ALA A 108 4.80 5.07 -5.16
CA ALA A 108 4.17 6.39 -5.23
C ALA A 108 2.65 6.27 -5.46
N THR A 109 2.20 5.33 -6.30
CA THR A 109 0.78 5.03 -6.52
C THR A 109 0.11 4.46 -5.26
N LEU A 110 0.77 3.55 -4.53
CA LEU A 110 0.30 3.11 -3.21
C LEU A 110 0.13 4.30 -2.26
N ALA A 111 1.14 5.17 -2.16
CA ALA A 111 1.09 6.35 -1.30
C ALA A 111 -0.05 7.31 -1.69
N HIS A 112 -0.31 7.47 -2.99
CA HIS A 112 -1.44 8.27 -3.48
C HIS A 112 -2.79 7.70 -3.01
N TYR A 113 -3.01 6.40 -3.16
CA TYR A 113 -4.23 5.73 -2.72
C TYR A 113 -4.42 5.72 -1.20
N HIS A 114 -3.33 5.88 -0.44
CA HIS A 114 -3.37 6.01 1.02
C HIS A 114 -3.53 7.45 1.51
N ALA A 115 -3.49 8.44 0.63
CA ALA A 115 -3.82 9.82 1.00
C ALA A 115 -5.28 9.92 1.51
N PRO A 116 -5.59 10.91 2.38
CA PRO A 116 -6.96 11.17 2.79
C PRO A 116 -7.89 11.34 1.58
N TYR A 117 -9.07 10.69 1.60
CA TYR A 117 -10.01 10.77 0.47
C TYR A 117 -10.53 12.21 0.22
N ARG A 118 -10.49 13.05 1.25
CA ARG A 118 -10.69 14.50 1.19
C ARG A 118 -9.83 15.19 2.25
N ALA A 119 -9.63 16.49 2.13
CA ALA A 119 -8.92 17.28 3.13
C ALA A 119 -9.54 17.08 4.53
N GLY A 120 -8.69 16.83 5.53
CA GLY A 120 -9.10 16.58 6.92
C GLY A 120 -9.66 15.19 7.21
N ALA A 121 -9.79 14.30 6.21
CA ALA A 121 -10.25 12.95 6.46
C ALA A 121 -9.17 12.06 7.10
N HIS A 122 -9.59 11.19 8.03
CA HIS A 122 -8.72 10.15 8.57
C HIS A 122 -8.59 8.95 7.64
N ILE A 123 -9.67 8.64 6.91
CA ILE A 123 -9.82 7.47 6.03
C ILE A 123 -9.02 7.68 4.73
N ALA A 124 -8.27 6.66 4.34
CA ALA A 124 -7.57 6.59 3.06
C ALA A 124 -8.53 6.54 1.84
N LEU A 125 -8.12 7.15 0.74
CA LEU A 125 -8.85 7.14 -0.54
C LEU A 125 -9.23 5.72 -0.97
N ILE A 126 -8.30 4.76 -0.88
CA ILE A 126 -8.57 3.38 -1.29
C ILE A 126 -9.66 2.70 -0.47
N ARG A 127 -9.71 2.95 0.84
CA ARG A 127 -10.77 2.41 1.71
C ARG A 127 -12.13 3.00 1.34
N PHE A 128 -12.18 4.30 1.06
CA PHE A 128 -13.40 4.96 0.60
C PHE A 128 -13.88 4.37 -0.73
N LEU A 129 -13.01 4.30 -1.74
CA LEU A 129 -13.33 3.72 -3.04
C LEU A 129 -13.78 2.26 -2.93
N HIS A 130 -13.10 1.47 -2.11
CA HIS A 130 -13.46 0.07 -1.86
C HIS A 130 -14.85 -0.05 -1.23
N ALA A 131 -15.16 0.75 -0.21
CA ALA A 131 -16.47 0.76 0.42
C ALA A 131 -17.59 1.14 -0.57
N CYS A 132 -17.37 2.16 -1.41
CA CYS A 132 -18.30 2.52 -2.49
C CYS A 132 -18.51 1.36 -3.48
N ASN A 133 -17.43 0.68 -3.87
CA ASN A 133 -17.49 -0.46 -4.78
C ASN A 133 -18.23 -1.65 -4.17
N GLN A 134 -18.05 -1.93 -2.88
CA GLN A 134 -18.80 -2.98 -2.19
C GLN A 134 -20.28 -2.65 -2.12
N GLN A 135 -20.64 -1.43 -1.73
CA GLN A 135 -22.04 -1.00 -1.71
C GLN A 135 -22.69 -1.13 -3.10
N ALA A 136 -22.00 -0.68 -4.15
CA ALA A 136 -22.51 -0.79 -5.51
C ALA A 136 -22.70 -2.24 -5.99
N ARG A 137 -21.94 -3.20 -5.45
CA ARG A 137 -22.13 -4.64 -5.74
C ARG A 137 -23.38 -5.17 -5.05
N VAL A 138 -23.54 -4.87 -3.76
CA VAL A 138 -24.73 -5.22 -2.98
C VAL A 138 -25.99 -4.66 -3.65
N ASP A 139 -25.99 -3.41 -4.08
CA ASP A 139 -27.16 -2.78 -4.72
C ASP A 139 -27.53 -3.39 -6.08
N ARG A 140 -26.57 -4.05 -6.76
CA ARG A 140 -26.78 -4.68 -8.08
C ARG A 140 -27.30 -6.11 -7.98
N GLU A 141 -27.03 -6.83 -6.90
CA GLU A 141 -27.47 -8.21 -6.70
C GLU A 141 -29.01 -8.36 -6.75
N PRO A 142 -29.82 -7.52 -6.08
CA PRO A 142 -31.28 -7.58 -6.16
C PRO A 142 -31.82 -7.30 -7.57
N ARG A 143 -31.16 -6.40 -8.33
CA ARG A 143 -31.59 -6.03 -9.69
C ARG A 143 -31.31 -7.14 -10.71
N ARG A 144 -30.26 -7.93 -10.50
CA ARG A 144 -29.97 -9.12 -11.30
C ARG A 144 -30.87 -10.29 -10.96
N ALA A 145 -31.27 -10.44 -9.71
CA ALA A 145 -32.18 -11.50 -9.29
C ALA A 145 -33.65 -11.28 -9.77
N ALA A 146 -33.98 -10.05 -10.15
CA ALA A 146 -35.33 -9.65 -10.60
C ALA A 146 -35.47 -9.49 -12.13
N ALA A 147 -34.42 -9.76 -12.90
CA ALA A 147 -34.37 -9.66 -14.37
C ALA A 147 -34.19 -11.05 -14.98
#